data_AF-A0A653NI89-F1
#
_entry.id   AF-A0A653NI89-F1
#
_cell.length_a   1.000
_cell.length_b   1.000
_cell.length_c   1.000
_cell.angle_alpha   90.00
_cell.angle_beta   90.00
_cell.angle_gamma   90.00
#
_symmetry.space_group_name_H-M   'P 1'
#
loop_
_entity.id
_entity.type
_entity.pdbx_description
1 polymer ?
#
loop_
_entity_poly.entity_id
_entity_poly.type
_entity_poly.pdbx_seq_one_letter_code
_entity_poly.pdbx_strand_id
1 'polypeptide(L)' 'MSAEDAADAVEIQVLRGSATEEELAALIAVLSEAFAAEEADAVAAQKPVSAWERNQRGLRTPLRRDIPWGRFSG' A
#
# COMPACT_ATOMS: atom_id res chain seq x y z
N MET A 1 -7.04 -27.44 12.65
CA MET A 1 -6.29 -26.72 11.61
C MET A 1 -6.77 -27.28 10.28
N SER A 2 -7.49 -26.48 9.52
CA SER A 2 -8.05 -26.90 8.23
C SER A 2 -6.94 -26.98 7.17
N ALA A 3 -7.18 -27.67 6.06
CA ALA A 3 -6.19 -27.78 4.99
C ALA A 3 -5.84 -26.42 4.35
N GLU A 4 -6.76 -25.44 4.40
CA GLU A 4 -6.50 -24.07 3.96
C GLU A 4 -5.58 -23.28 4.92
N ASP A 5 -5.68 -23.47 6.24
CA ASP A 5 -4.74 -22.85 7.21
C ASP A 5 -3.29 -23.30 6.96
N ALA A 6 -3.11 -24.54 6.50
CA ALA A 6 -1.79 -25.09 6.21
C ALA A 6 -1.19 -24.55 4.89
N ALA A 7 -2.03 -24.04 3.97
CA ALA A 7 -1.58 -23.47 2.70
C ALA A 7 -1.01 -22.06 2.85
N ASP A 8 -1.40 -21.33 3.91
CA ASP A 8 -0.92 -19.98 4.25
C ASP A 8 0.16 -19.99 5.35
N ALA A 9 0.60 -21.17 5.79
CA ALA A 9 1.60 -21.30 6.83
C ALA A 9 3.00 -20.88 6.33
N VAL A 10 3.61 -19.92 7.02
CA VAL A 10 4.99 -19.49 6.75
C VAL A 10 5.97 -20.55 7.26
N GLU A 11 6.74 -21.14 6.36
CA GLU A 11 7.80 -22.11 6.71
C GLU A 11 9.16 -21.40 6.90
N ILE A 12 9.82 -21.66 8.05
CA ILE A 12 11.15 -21.14 8.36
C ILE A 12 12.10 -22.34 8.56
N GLN A 13 13.16 -22.43 7.75
CA GLN A 13 14.20 -23.45 7.88
C GLN A 13 15.57 -22.83 8.18
N VAL A 14 16.25 -23.34 9.22
CA VAL A 14 17.64 -22.98 9.54
C VAL A 14 18.59 -23.94 8.81
N LEU A 15 19.25 -23.46 7.76
CA LEU A 15 20.10 -24.29 6.91
C LEU A 15 21.49 -24.58 7.49
N ARG A 16 21.97 -23.75 8.42
CA ARG A 16 23.29 -23.86 9.05
C ARG A 16 23.29 -23.22 10.44
N GLY A 17 24.09 -23.79 11.34
CA GLY A 17 24.21 -23.31 12.73
C GLY A 17 23.05 -23.79 13.59
N SER A 18 23.03 -23.36 14.84
CA SER A 18 21.91 -23.55 15.76
C SER A 18 21.40 -22.19 16.17
N ALA A 19 20.18 -21.84 15.73
CA ALA A 19 19.50 -20.66 16.25
C ALA A 19 19.02 -20.94 17.67
N THR A 20 19.22 -20.00 18.59
CA THR A 20 18.67 -20.12 19.94
C THR A 20 17.17 -19.85 19.94
N GLU A 21 16.49 -20.24 21.02
CA GLU A 21 15.06 -19.96 21.19
C GLU A 21 14.79 -18.44 21.19
N GLU A 22 15.68 -17.65 21.82
CA GLU A 22 15.57 -16.19 21.85
C GLU A 22 15.73 -15.57 20.46
N GLU A 23 16.65 -16.06 19.64
CA GLU A 23 16.86 -15.59 18.28
C GLU A 23 15.66 -15.89 17.38
N LEU A 24 15.09 -17.10 17.49
CA LEU A 24 13.88 -17.48 16.78
C LEU A 24 12.67 -16.64 17.22
N ALA A 25 12.53 -16.39 18.52
CA ALA A 25 11.47 -15.53 19.05
C ALA A 25 11.59 -14.09 18.52
N ALA A 26 12.81 -13.53 18.51
CA ALA A 26 13.07 -12.20 17.97
C ALA A 26 12.73 -12.12 16.48
N LEU A 27 13.11 -13.14 15.69
CA LEU A 27 12.78 -13.20 14.27
C LEU A 27 11.26 -13.27 14.03
N ILE A 28 10.56 -14.16 14.74
CA ILE A 28 9.11 -14.32 14.60
C ILE A 28 8.39 -13.03 14.98
N ALA A 29 8.82 -12.34 16.04
CA ALA A 29 8.23 -11.07 16.46
C ALA A 29 8.32 -10.00 15.36
N VAL A 30 9.52 -9.83 14.78
CA VAL A 30 9.75 -8.86 13.69
C VAL A 30 8.93 -9.21 12.44
N LEU A 31 8.91 -10.49 12.04
CA LEU A 31 8.12 -10.92 10.89
C LEU A 31 6.63 -10.73 11.11
N SER A 32 6.13 -11.07 12.31
CA SER A 32 4.72 -10.89 12.66
C SER A 32 4.31 -9.42 12.59
N GLU A 33 5.15 -8.50 13.06
CA GLU A 33 4.89 -7.07 12.97
C GLU A 33 4.90 -6.56 11.52
N ALA A 34 5.85 -7.01 10.70
CA ALA A 34 5.91 -6.65 9.29
C ALA A 34 4.67 -7.16 8.52
N PHE A 35 4.24 -8.40 8.76
CA PHE A 35 3.03 -8.96 8.15
C PHE A 35 1.77 -8.21 8.61
N ALA A 36 1.65 -7.88 9.91
CA ALA A 36 0.52 -7.11 10.41
C ALA A 36 0.45 -5.70 9.81
N ALA A 37 1.60 -5.05 9.58
CA ALA A 37 1.67 -3.75 8.92
C ALA A 37 1.24 -3.84 7.45
N GLU A 38 1.74 -4.82 6.71
CA GLU A 38 1.37 -5.06 5.31
C GLU A 38 -0.12 -5.43 5.18
N GLU A 39 -0.66 -6.27 6.07
CA GLU A 39 -2.09 -6.57 6.10
C GLU A 39 -2.92 -5.32 6.37
N ALA A 40 -2.51 -4.46 7.31
CA ALA A 40 -3.21 -3.22 7.59
C ALA A 40 -3.26 -2.28 6.37
N ASP A 41 -2.15 -2.19 5.61
CA ASP A 41 -2.08 -1.39 4.39
C ASP A 41 -2.85 -2.03 3.22
N ALA A 42 -2.85 -3.35 3.10
CA ALA A 42 -3.59 -4.08 2.08
C ALA A 42 -5.11 -4.08 2.33
N VAL A 43 -5.53 -4.12 3.60
CA VAL A 43 -6.93 -4.05 4.03
C VAL A 43 -7.44 -2.60 4.08
N ALA A 44 -6.56 -1.60 3.97
CA ALA A 44 -6.97 -0.22 3.89
C ALA A 44 -7.95 -0.01 2.72
N ALA A 45 -9.15 0.48 3.03
CA ALA A 45 -10.15 0.77 2.02
C ALA A 45 -9.57 1.77 1.00
N GLN A 46 -9.56 1.40 -0.28
CA GLN A 46 -9.16 2.32 -1.34
C GLN A 46 -9.96 3.61 -1.20
N LYS A 47 -9.25 4.74 -1.08
CA LYS A 47 -9.90 6.05 -0.95
C LYS A 47 -10.79 6.27 -2.18
N PRO A 48 -12.08 6.61 -2.00
CA PRO A 48 -12.95 6.87 -3.12
C PRO A 48 -12.40 8.05 -3.91
N VAL A 49 -12.19 7.84 -5.22
CA VAL A 49 -11.76 8.90 -6.14
C VAL A 49 -12.83 9.98 -6.18
N SER A 50 -12.43 11.21 -5.90
CA SER A 50 -13.33 12.36 -5.91
C SER A 50 -13.92 12.57 -7.31
N ALA A 51 -15.08 13.23 -7.38
CA ALA A 51 -15.66 13.61 -8.67
C ALA A 51 -14.71 14.50 -9.48
N TRP A 52 -13.90 15.34 -8.82
CA TRP A 52 -12.87 16.17 -9.45
C TRP A 52 -11.75 15.34 -10.07
N GLU A 53 -11.10 14.44 -9.30
CA GLU A 53 -10.02 13.58 -9.81
C GLU A 53 -10.47 12.71 -10.99
N ARG A 54 -11.71 12.20 -10.93
CA ARG A 54 -12.28 11.39 -12.01
C ARG A 54 -12.56 12.20 -13.28
N ASN A 55 -12.90 13.49 -13.15
CA ASN A 55 -13.23 14.37 -14.27
C ASN A 55 -12.08 15.29 -14.70
N GLN A 56 -10.94 15.27 -14.00
CA GLN A 56 -9.77 16.04 -14.36
C GLN A 56 -9.15 15.44 -15.63
N ARG A 57 -9.68 15.84 -16.78
CA ARG A 57 -9.01 15.64 -18.05
C ARG A 57 -7.75 16.49 -18.01
N GLY A 58 -6.59 15.88 -18.18
CA GLY A 58 -5.33 16.61 -18.29
C GLY A 58 -5.51 17.76 -19.28
N LEU A 59 -5.24 18.99 -18.85
CA LEU A 59 -5.22 20.15 -19.73
C LEU A 59 -4.11 19.88 -20.77
N ARG A 60 -4.50 19.34 -21.93
CA ARG A 60 -3.57 19.01 -23.02
C ARG A 60 -2.86 20.25 -23.56
N THR A 61 -3.30 21.44 -23.18
CA THR A 61 -2.76 22.71 -23.62
C THR A 61 -2.84 23.71 -22.48
N PRO A 62 -1.78 24.52 -22.25
CA PRO A 62 -1.84 25.62 -21.30
C PRO A 62 -2.98 26.58 -21.65
N LEU A 63 -3.61 27.16 -20.61
CA LEU A 63 -4.70 28.12 -20.76
C LEU A 63 -4.20 29.34 -21.55
N ARG A 64 -4.91 29.67 -22.64
CA ARG A 64 -4.63 30.84 -23.48
C ARG A 64 -4.89 32.13 -22.71
N ARG A 65 -3.81 32.81 -22.30
CA ARG A 65 -3.84 34.09 -21.57
C ARG A 65 -4.05 35.30 -22.47
N ASP A 66 -3.97 35.09 -23.79
CA ASP A 66 -4.14 36.11 -24.82
C ASP A 66 -5.62 36.37 -25.17
N ILE A 67 -6.55 35.59 -24.60
CA ILE A 67 -7.99 35.78 -24.79
C ILE A 67 -8.59 36.36 -23.49
N PRO A 68 -9.18 37.57 -23.51
CA PRO A 68 -9.87 38.11 -22.36
C PRO A 68 -11.10 37.27 -22.02
N TRP A 69 -11.32 37.02 -20.72
CA TRP A 69 -12.48 36.26 -20.27
C TRP A 69 -13.73 37.15 -20.26
N GLY A 70 -14.37 37.26 -21.42
CA GLY A 70 -15.56 38.11 -21.58
C GLY A 70 -15.25 39.58 -21.23
N ARG A 71 -16.06 40.17 -20.33
CA ARG A 71 -15.93 41.57 -19.91
C ARG A 71 -14.98 41.78 -18.71
N PHE A 72 -14.36 40.73 -18.20
CA PHE A 72 -13.43 40.83 -17.09
C PHE A 72 -12.00 40.99 -17.62
N SER A 73 -11.44 42.18 -17.44
CA SER A 73 -10.07 42.53 -17.80
C SER A 73 -9.35 43.16 -16.61
N GLY A 74 -9.31 42.46 -15.47
CA GLY A 74 -8.72 42.99 -14.24
C GLY A 74 -9.59 44.01 -13.54
#